data_AF-A0A2A2HC36-F1
#
_entry.id   AF-A0A2A2HC36-F1
#
_cell.length_a   1.000
_cell.length_b   1.000
_cell.length_c   1.000
_cell.angle_alpha   90.00
_cell.angle_beta   90.00
_cell.angle_gamma   90.00
#
_symmetry.space_group_name_H-M   'P 1'
#
loop_
_entity.id
_entity.type
_entity.pdbx_description
1 polymer ?
#
loop_
_entity_poly.entity_id
_entity_poly.type
_entity_poly.pdbx_seq_one_letter_code
_entity_poly.pdbx_strand_id
1 'polypeptide(L)' 'MKIDELIKPCPKCGSKDKTQHRDLDKQFLAYAQNGELKCSNCGYIFITRDEAIDKRRAEAAKLDEEKTE' A
#
# COMPACT_ATOMS: atom_id res chain seq x y z
N MET A 1 -4.84 -5.09 0.61
CA MET A 1 -5.71 -4.16 1.39
C MET A 1 -7.14 -4.39 0.97
N LYS A 2 -8.04 -4.53 1.94
CA LYS A 2 -9.47 -4.67 1.68
C LYS A 2 -10.09 -3.30 1.34
N ILE A 3 -11.17 -3.28 0.57
CA ILE A 3 -11.85 -2.03 0.16
C ILE A 3 -12.29 -1.21 1.37
N ASP A 4 -12.73 -1.86 2.45
CA ASP A 4 -13.19 -1.17 3.67
C ASP A 4 -12.09 -0.33 4.33
N GLU A 5 -10.84 -0.79 4.28
CA GLU A 5 -9.70 -0.06 4.86
C GLU A 5 -9.33 1.18 4.03
N LEU A 6 -9.59 1.14 2.72
CA LEU A 6 -9.35 2.27 1.84
C LEU A 6 -10.34 3.40 2.12
N ILE A 7 -11.59 3.09 2.48
CA ILE A 7 -12.64 4.09 2.74
C ILE A 7 -12.56 4.68 4.16
N LYS A 8 -11.87 4.02 5.09
CA LYS A 8 -11.70 4.53 6.47
C LYS A 8 -11.09 5.94 6.47
N PRO A 9 -11.68 6.88 7.25
CA PRO A 9 -11.18 8.24 7.34
C PRO A 9 -9.78 8.28 7.96
N CYS A 10 -9.01 9.31 7.63
CA CYS A 10 -7.70 9.55 8.19
C CYS A 10 -7.79 9.76 9.71
N PRO A 11 -6.99 9.05 10.52
CA PRO A 11 -7.03 9.18 11.97
C PRO A 11 -6.56 10.55 12.48
N LYS A 12 -5.81 11.31 11.67
CA LYS A 12 -5.28 12.63 12.06
C LYS A 12 -6.21 13.80 11.70
N CYS A 13 -6.86 13.75 10.54
CA CYS A 13 -7.63 14.89 10.02
C CYS A 13 -9.05 14.55 9.58
N GLY A 14 -9.47 13.29 9.67
CA GLY A 14 -10.82 12.85 9.27
C GLY A 14 -11.07 12.80 7.76
N SER A 15 -10.16 13.31 6.92
CA SER A 15 -10.29 13.26 5.46
C SER A 15 -10.31 11.80 4.96
N LYS A 16 -11.18 11.52 3.98
CA LYS A 16 -11.27 10.21 3.32
C LYS A 16 -10.35 10.13 2.09
N ASP A 17 -9.80 11.26 1.67
CA ASP A 17 -8.97 11.35 0.48
C ASP A 17 -7.57 10.82 0.76
N LYS A 18 -7.17 9.85 -0.07
CA LYS A 18 -5.88 9.17 -0.01
C LYS A 18 -5.23 9.24 -1.38
N THR A 19 -3.95 9.57 -1.40
CA THR A 19 -3.12 9.58 -2.60
C THR A 19 -2.12 8.45 -2.51
N GLN A 20 -2.12 7.57 -3.53
CA GLN A 20 -1.08 6.56 -3.68
C GLN A 20 0.10 7.17 -4.44
N HIS A 21 1.26 7.24 -3.78
CA HIS A 21 2.49 7.63 -4.43
C HIS A 21 3.06 6.44 -5.21
N ARG A 22 3.61 6.72 -6.38
CA ARG A 22 4.25 5.73 -7.25
C ARG A 22 5.66 6.21 -7.55
N ASP A 23 6.63 5.37 -7.23
CA ASP A 23 8.03 5.62 -7.52
C ASP A 23 8.34 5.07 -8.91
N LEU A 24 8.66 5.95 -9.84
CA LEU A 24 9.08 5.55 -11.18
C LEU A 24 10.53 5.07 -11.15
N ASP A 25 10.81 3.93 -11.80
CA ASP A 25 12.17 3.48 -12.02
C ASP A 25 12.94 4.54 -12.82
N LYS A 26 14.01 5.08 -12.22
CA LYS A 26 14.77 6.20 -12.79
C LYS A 26 15.49 5.86 -14.10
N GLN A 27 15.77 4.58 -14.33
CA GLN A 27 16.57 4.14 -15.47
C GLN A 27 15.71 3.83 -16.69
N PHE A 28 14.56 3.18 -16.48
CA PHE A 28 13.71 2.74 -17.59
C PHE A 28 12.39 3.50 -17.71
N LEU A 29 11.98 4.26 -16.67
CA LEU A 29 10.71 5.02 -16.56
C LEU A 29 9.42 4.24 -16.93
N ALA A 30 9.54 2.94 -17.22
CA ALA A 30 8.47 2.09 -17.72
C ALA A 30 7.77 1.30 -16.60
N TYR A 31 8.45 1.10 -15.47
CA TYR A 31 7.91 0.38 -14.32
C TYR A 31 7.78 1.33 -13.13
N ALA A 32 6.53 1.59 -12.75
CA ALA A 32 6.20 2.31 -11.53
C ALA A 32 6.02 1.30 -10.39
N GLN A 33 6.83 1.43 -9.34
CA GLN A 33 6.63 0.70 -8.10
C GLN A 33 5.67 1.48 -7.21
N ASN A 34 4.83 0.76 -6.47
CA ASN A 34 4.01 1.39 -5.44
C ASN A 34 4.94 1.90 -4.33
N GLY A 35 4.87 3.18 -4.02
CA GLY A 35 5.56 3.79 -2.90
C GLY A 35 4.67 3.74 -1.65
N GLU A 36 4.42 4.90 -1.08
CA GLU A 36 3.58 5.10 0.10
C GLU A 36 2.11 5.44 -0.24
N LEU A 37 1.18 5.03 0.64
CA LEU A 37 -0.19 5.54 0.63
C LEU A 37 -0.33 6.60 1.72
N LYS A 38 -0.66 7.84 1.33
CA LYS A 38 -0.80 8.95 2.28
C LYS A 38 -2.13 9.67 2.18
N CYS A 39 -2.54 10.31 3.26
CA CYS A 39 -3.68 11.22 3.27
C CYS A 39 -3.35 12.45 2.41
N SER A 40 -4.26 12.80 1.51
CA SER A 40 -4.09 13.94 0.61
C SER A 40 -4.13 15.28 1.35
N ASN A 41 -4.80 15.34 2.50
CA ASN A 41 -4.97 16.58 3.27
C ASN A 41 -3.81 16.84 4.25
N CYS A 42 -3.47 15.86 5.08
CA CYS A 42 -2.47 16.06 6.16
C CYS A 42 -1.16 15.28 5.97
N GLY A 43 -1.03 14.50 4.89
CA GLY A 43 0.19 13.72 4.62
C GLY A 43 0.38 12.49 5.52
N TYR A 44 -0.60 12.11 6.34
CA TYR A 44 -0.51 10.90 7.17
C TYR A 44 -0.28 9.65 6.31
N ILE A 45 0.79 8.91 6.59
CA ILE A 45 1.15 7.67 5.88
C ILE A 45 0.36 6.51 6.47
N PHE A 46 -0.45 5.84 5.64
CA PHE A 46 -1.24 4.67 6.04
C PHE A 46 -0.46 3.38 5.91
N ILE A 47 0.37 3.27 4.88
CA ILE A 47 1.25 2.13 4.66
C ILE A 47 2.44 2.58 3.83
N THR A 48 3.62 2.13 4.23
CA THR A 48 4.87 2.31 3.49
C THR A 48 5.05 1.22 2.44
N ARG A 49 5.99 1.43 1.53
CA ARG A 49 6.35 0.45 0.51
C ARG A 49 6.77 -0.89 1.14
N ASP A 50 7.66 -0.84 2.13
CA ASP A 50 8.26 -2.05 2.70
C ASP A 50 7.22 -2.88 3.44
N GLU A 51 6.35 -2.23 4.22
CA GLU A 51 5.21 -2.90 4.85
C GLU A 51 4.25 -3.54 3.84
N ALA A 52 4.04 -2.90 2.68
CA ALA A 52 3.21 -3.46 1.63
C ALA A 52 3.88 -4.67 0.94
N ILE A 53 5.20 -4.67 0.79
CA ILE A 53 5.97 -5.80 0.26
C ILE A 53 5.92 -6.98 1.23
N ASP A 54 6.17 -6.73 2.52
CA ASP A 54 6.18 -7.76 3.55
C ASP A 54 4.82 -8.42 3.72
N LYS A 55 3.74 -7.64 3.68
CA LYS A 55 2.37 -8.19 3.67
C LYS A 55 2.12 -9.10 2.49
N ARG A 56 2.53 -8.69 1.28
CA ARG A 56 2.35 -9.53 0.07
C ARG A 56 3.14 -10.83 0.14
N ARG A 57 4.37 -10.77 0.67
CA ARG A 57 5.20 -11.97 0.87
C ARG A 57 4.57 -12.91 1.89
N ALA A 58 4.06 -12.38 3.00
CA ALA A 58 3.36 -13.18 4.00
C ALA A 58 2.06 -13.80 3.45
N GLU A 59 1.29 -13.05 2.66
CA GLU A 59 0.09 -13.59 1.98
C GLU A 59 0.46 -14.67 0.96
N ALA A 60 1.53 -14.47 0.18
CA ALA A 60 2.02 -15.45 -0.78
C ALA A 60 2.53 -16.73 -0.09
N ALA A 61 3.22 -16.62 1.04
CA ALA A 61 3.67 -17.76 1.83
C ALA A 61 2.49 -18.60 2.35
N LYS A 62 1.46 -17.95 2.90
CA LYS A 62 0.23 -18.63 3.36
C LYS A 62 -0.49 -19.36 2.24
N LEU A 63 -0.57 -18.74 1.06
CA LEU A 63 -1.17 -19.36 -0.13
C LEU A 63 -0.37 -20.55 -0.68
N ASP A 64 0.93 -20.61 -0.40
CA ASP A 64 1.78 -21.74 -0.79
C ASP A 64 1.56 -22.91 0.18
N GLU A 65 1.55 -22.62 1.50
CA GLU A 65 1.22 -23.59 2.55
C GLU A 65 -0.13 -24.28 2.29
N GLU A 66 -1.17 -23.49 2.00
CA GLU A 66 -2.55 -23.95 1.75
C GLU A 66 -2.71 -24.80 0.46
N LYS A 67 -1.73 -24.76 -0.46
CA LYS A 67 -1.71 -25.60 -1.68
C LYS A 67 -0.97 -26.92 -1.51
N THR A 68 -0.14 -27.01 -0.48
CA THR A 68 0.59 -28.24 -0.13
C THR A 68 -0.23 -29.20 0.73
N GLU A 69 -1.40 -28.76 1.21
CA GLU A 69 -2.39 -29.56 1.96
C GLU A 69 -3.42 -30.27 1.06
#